data_AF-A0AAP9CJE3-F1
#
_entry.id   AF-A0AAP9CJE3-F1
#
_cell.length_a   1.000
_cell.length_b   1.000
_cell.length_c   1.000
_cell.angle_alpha   90.00
_cell.angle_beta   90.00
_cell.angle_gamma   90.00
#
_symmetry.space_group_name_H-M   'P 1'
#
loop_
_entity.id
_entity.type
_entity.pdbx_description
1 polymer ?
#
loop_
_entity_poly.entity_id
_entity_poly.type
_entity_poly.pdbx_seq_one_letter_code
_entity_poly.pdbx_strand_id
1 'polypeptide(L)'
;MQHISKEFDLLRFGDNYILNIELKNSSTEAKIKTQLIRNKYYLSHISKVVHNFSFVASTNTLYKLNSKNDLEVVDFDLLTQLLTNQNLLKIDNPDELFNPSDYLVSPFNSTEKFINNQYFLTGQQETIKDKTLKIINKGVSDFISINGGPGTGKTLLIYDIVKWIKDQKRTLIVHCGNLNEGHVKLRRLGWNVIPIKSFRNYDLNSLDLIVIDEAQRMYAAQFDKLIVDAAASKAVCIFSYDKQQTLSSAETRADIEGKINAVAGISKFKLSDKIRTNKEISSFIKLLFNNQRSDVIFSNCGNVDFNYFTDLTTVKNYIQLISNDGWEVLRLTPSLHSPEHHESYSDVYSKNSHAVIGQEFDNVAVVMDQYFSYDDLGSLIYQSRTYYDSVKMLFQNITRTRKRLKLIIIGNKQVLSRCLSILD
;
A
#
# COMPACT_ATOMS: atom_id res chain seq x y z
N MET A 1 15.95 9.93 -5.75
CA MET A 1 15.26 8.66 -5.44
C MET A 1 13.76 8.79 -5.56
N GLN A 2 13.26 8.59 -6.78
CA GLN A 2 11.83 8.62 -7.12
C GLN A 2 11.01 7.50 -6.46
N HIS A 3 11.67 6.40 -6.05
CA HIS A 3 11.02 5.13 -5.69
C HIS A 3 11.02 4.79 -4.19
N ILE A 4 11.81 5.48 -3.36
CA ILE A 4 11.83 5.28 -1.90
C ILE A 4 11.76 6.61 -1.16
N SER A 5 11.05 6.63 -0.02
CA SER A 5 10.90 7.81 0.83
C SER A 5 12.15 8.13 1.68
N LYS A 6 13.29 7.49 1.39
CA LYS A 6 14.50 7.52 2.22
C LYS A 6 15.62 8.25 1.47
N GLU A 7 16.21 9.21 2.16
CA GLU A 7 17.36 9.99 1.70
C GLU A 7 18.63 9.51 2.42
N PHE A 8 19.73 9.47 1.69
CA PHE A 8 21.06 9.10 2.20
C PHE A 8 21.98 10.31 2.02
N ASP A 9 22.82 10.58 3.02
CA ASP A 9 23.71 11.76 2.98
C ASP A 9 24.85 11.56 1.97
N LEU A 10 25.65 10.50 2.14
CA LEU A 10 26.73 10.13 1.22
C LEU A 10 26.61 8.65 0.87
N LEU A 11 26.37 8.37 -0.41
CA LEU A 11 26.23 7.00 -0.92
C LEU A 11 27.15 6.80 -2.13
N ARG A 12 28.04 5.82 -2.06
CA ARG A 12 28.93 5.42 -3.16
C ARG A 12 28.67 3.98 -3.55
N PHE A 13 28.54 3.74 -4.85
CA PHE A 13 28.35 2.42 -5.41
C PHE A 13 29.65 1.90 -6.01
N GLY A 14 29.99 0.67 -5.68
CA GLY A 14 31.08 -0.05 -6.32
C GLY A 14 30.70 -1.50 -6.59
N ASP A 15 31.39 -2.10 -7.55
CA ASP A 15 31.17 -3.50 -7.95
C ASP A 15 31.47 -4.48 -6.82
N ASN A 16 32.40 -4.11 -5.94
CA ASN A 16 32.79 -4.90 -4.78
C ASN A 16 31.91 -4.63 -3.54
N TYR A 17 31.46 -3.40 -3.32
CA TYR A 17 30.55 -3.05 -2.22
C TYR A 17 29.92 -1.66 -2.38
N ILE A 18 28.79 -1.48 -1.70
CA ILE A 18 28.18 -0.16 -1.46
C ILE A 18 28.72 0.42 -0.15
N LEU A 19 29.06 1.71 -0.17
CA LEU A 19 29.47 2.47 1.00
C LEU A 19 28.43 3.57 1.27
N ASN A 20 27.84 3.53 2.46
CA ASN A 20 26.88 4.52 2.94
C ASN A 20 27.43 5.21 4.19
N ILE A 21 27.44 6.53 4.20
CA ILE A 21 27.91 7.35 5.32
C ILE A 21 26.83 8.39 5.66
N GLU A 22 26.31 8.31 6.87
CA GLU A 22 25.33 9.26 7.42
C GLU A 22 26.06 10.32 8.27
N LEU A 23 25.71 11.58 8.11
CA LEU A 23 26.33 12.72 8.78
C LEU A 23 25.36 13.30 9.81
N LYS A 24 25.78 13.35 11.08
CA LYS A 24 24.98 13.86 12.19
C LYS A 24 25.74 14.91 12.96
N ASN A 25 25.07 16.00 13.34
CA ASN A 25 25.63 16.92 14.34
C ASN A 25 25.69 16.25 15.73
N SER A 26 24.55 15.71 16.19
CA SER A 26 24.42 14.91 17.40
C SER A 26 23.33 13.84 17.23
N SER A 27 23.50 12.68 17.86
CA SER A 27 22.50 11.61 17.87
C SER A 27 22.81 10.61 18.98
N THR A 28 21.80 9.86 19.43
CA THR A 28 21.98 8.72 20.34
C THR A 28 22.34 7.47 19.56
N GLU A 29 23.16 6.57 20.13
CA GLU A 29 23.52 5.29 19.51
C GLU A 29 22.30 4.47 19.07
N ALA A 30 21.22 4.45 19.86
CA ALA A 30 19.98 3.75 19.50
C ALA A 30 19.39 4.25 18.18
N LYS A 31 19.27 5.58 18.01
CA LYS A 31 18.80 6.21 16.76
C LYS A 31 19.73 5.90 15.59
N ILE A 32 21.05 5.95 15.80
CA ILE A 32 22.05 5.61 14.77
C ILE A 32 21.87 4.15 14.34
N LYS A 33 21.82 3.21 15.29
CA LYS A 33 21.64 1.78 15.05
C LYS A 33 20.37 1.51 14.24
N THR A 34 19.23 2.07 14.67
CA THR A 34 17.95 1.94 13.95
C THR A 34 18.05 2.47 12.51
N GLN A 35 18.68 3.63 12.30
CA GLN A 35 18.87 4.20 10.97
C GLN A 35 19.75 3.31 10.09
N LEU A 36 20.92 2.86 10.58
CA LEU A 36 21.85 2.06 9.78
C LEU A 36 21.28 0.67 9.45
N ILE A 37 20.50 0.04 10.34
CA ILE A 37 19.80 -1.22 10.05
C ILE A 37 18.82 -1.03 8.89
N ARG A 38 18.06 0.06 8.92
CA ARG A 38 17.12 0.40 7.84
C ARG A 38 17.84 0.67 6.53
N ASN A 39 18.97 1.38 6.57
CA ASN A 39 19.81 1.63 5.39
C ASN A 39 20.35 0.33 4.80
N LYS A 40 20.88 -0.56 5.65
CA LYS A 40 21.36 -1.89 5.26
C LYS A 40 20.28 -2.67 4.51
N TYR A 41 19.04 -2.64 4.97
CA TYR A 41 17.95 -3.31 4.27
C TYR A 41 17.72 -2.77 2.86
N TYR A 42 17.59 -1.45 2.67
CA TYR A 42 17.41 -0.88 1.32
C TYR A 42 18.58 -1.26 0.40
N LEU A 43 19.81 -1.08 0.87
CA LEU A 43 21.01 -1.28 0.07
C LEU A 43 21.32 -2.76 -0.18
N SER A 44 20.86 -3.67 0.69
CA SER A 44 21.06 -5.12 0.53
C SER A 44 20.34 -5.73 -0.68
N HIS A 45 19.34 -5.03 -1.23
CA HIS A 45 18.68 -5.42 -2.49
C HIS A 45 19.53 -5.08 -3.72
N ILE A 46 20.49 -4.14 -3.58
CA ILE A 46 21.37 -3.69 -4.66
C ILE A 46 22.70 -4.42 -4.60
N SER A 47 23.30 -4.55 -3.41
CA SER A 47 24.57 -5.26 -3.23
C SER A 47 24.55 -6.16 -2.00
N LYS A 48 25.19 -7.32 -2.11
CA LYS A 48 25.38 -8.26 -1.00
C LYS A 48 26.33 -7.70 0.07
N VAL A 49 27.24 -6.79 -0.29
CA VAL A 49 28.22 -6.21 0.62
C VAL A 49 27.93 -4.72 0.76
N VAL A 50 27.48 -4.33 1.96
CA VAL A 50 27.16 -2.95 2.29
C VAL A 50 27.88 -2.54 3.56
N HIS A 51 28.67 -1.47 3.47
CA HIS A 51 29.29 -0.84 4.63
C HIS A 51 28.49 0.41 5.02
N ASN A 52 27.87 0.35 6.19
CA ASN A 52 27.06 1.44 6.73
C ASN A 52 27.79 2.12 7.88
N PHE A 53 28.02 3.42 7.73
CA PHE A 53 28.67 4.27 8.70
C PHE A 53 27.76 5.42 9.13
N SER A 54 28.00 5.93 10.34
CA SER A 54 27.48 7.22 10.79
C SER A 54 28.58 8.00 11.49
N PHE A 55 28.83 9.22 11.04
CA PHE A 55 29.72 10.16 11.70
C PHE A 55 28.92 11.13 12.58
N VAL A 56 29.33 11.31 13.83
CA VAL A 56 28.75 12.26 14.78
C VAL A 56 29.75 13.36 15.07
N ALA A 57 29.47 14.57 14.58
CA ALA A 57 30.39 15.70 14.63
C ALA A 57 30.68 16.18 16.07
N SER A 58 29.65 16.29 16.91
CA SER A 58 29.78 16.78 18.29
C SER A 58 30.70 15.93 19.17
N THR A 59 30.81 14.63 18.89
CA THR A 59 31.67 13.70 19.63
C THR A 59 32.88 13.25 18.82
N ASN A 60 33.04 13.75 17.59
CA ASN A 60 34.02 13.31 16.61
C ASN A 60 34.12 11.77 16.52
N THR A 61 32.98 11.08 16.51
CA THR A 61 32.93 9.61 16.58
C THR A 61 32.41 9.03 15.27
N LEU A 62 33.12 8.03 14.75
CA LEU A 62 32.69 7.26 13.60
C LEU A 62 32.15 5.91 14.07
N TYR A 63 30.89 5.65 13.76
CA TYR A 63 30.23 4.38 14.02
C TYR A 63 30.10 3.56 12.74
N LYS A 64 30.23 2.23 12.84
CA LYS A 64 29.96 1.26 11.78
C LYS A 64 28.96 0.22 12.26
N LEU A 65 28.04 -0.18 11.37
CA LEU A 65 27.16 -1.31 11.61
C LEU A 65 27.88 -2.62 11.21
N ASN A 66 28.02 -3.55 12.16
CA ASN A 66 28.67 -4.83 11.92
C ASN A 66 27.72 -5.88 11.29
N SER A 67 28.23 -7.10 11.08
CA SER A 67 27.47 -8.20 10.48
C SER A 67 26.29 -8.67 11.34
N LYS A 68 26.41 -8.57 12.67
CA LYS A 68 25.39 -8.92 13.67
C LYS A 68 24.36 -7.80 13.90
N ASN A 69 24.43 -6.72 13.13
CA ASN A 69 23.63 -5.50 13.28
C ASN A 69 23.90 -4.73 14.58
N ASP A 70 25.08 -4.88 15.19
CA ASP A 70 25.51 -4.06 16.32
C ASP A 70 26.33 -2.85 15.84
N LEU A 71 26.31 -1.80 16.66
CA LEU A 71 27.00 -0.55 16.38
C LEU A 71 28.37 -0.61 17.06
N GLU A 72 29.42 -0.32 16.29
CA GLU A 72 30.81 -0.32 16.76
C GLU A 72 31.44 1.04 16.47
N VAL A 73 32.23 1.55 17.42
CA VAL A 73 33.10 2.70 17.18
C VAL A 73 34.33 2.20 16.44
N VAL A 74 34.67 2.87 15.34
CA VAL A 74 35.78 2.47 14.47
C VAL A 74 36.66 3.68 14.12
N ASP A 75 37.90 3.40 13.77
CA ASP A 75 38.85 4.43 13.32
C ASP A 75 38.56 4.90 11.88
N PHE A 76 38.92 6.15 11.57
CA PHE A 76 38.79 6.72 10.23
C PHE A 76 39.69 6.02 9.21
N ASP A 77 40.79 5.40 9.61
CA ASP A 77 41.65 4.61 8.74
C ASP A 77 40.88 3.48 8.04
N LEU A 78 39.93 2.85 8.75
CA LEU A 78 39.06 1.84 8.15
C LEU A 78 38.18 2.42 7.04
N LEU A 79 37.63 3.62 7.26
CA LEU A 79 36.82 4.30 6.24
C LEU A 79 37.68 4.71 5.04
N THR A 80 38.88 5.24 5.28
CA THR A 80 39.84 5.61 4.23
C THR A 80 40.25 4.41 3.37
N GLN A 81 40.50 3.26 4.01
CA GLN A 81 40.80 2.01 3.29
C GLN A 81 39.63 1.58 2.40
N LEU A 82 38.39 1.63 2.90
CA LEU A 82 37.21 1.29 2.10
C LEU A 82 36.94 2.31 0.99
N LEU A 83 37.24 3.60 1.19
CA LEU A 83 37.08 4.60 0.14
C LEU A 83 38.10 4.42 -1.00
N THR A 84 39.33 4.01 -0.65
CA THR A 84 40.44 3.82 -1.59
C THR A 84 40.33 2.52 -2.37
N ASN A 85 39.89 1.45 -1.72
CA ASN A 85 39.79 0.11 -2.31
C ASN A 85 38.44 -0.15 -3.00
N GLN A 86 37.56 0.85 -3.13
CA GLN A 86 36.27 0.68 -3.78
C GLN A 86 36.45 0.69 -5.30
N ASN A 87 35.93 -0.33 -5.97
CA ASN A 87 35.87 -0.37 -7.44
C ASN A 87 34.63 0.40 -7.89
N LEU A 88 34.80 1.70 -8.17
CA LEU A 88 33.69 2.59 -8.47
C LEU A 88 32.88 2.12 -9.68
N LEU A 89 31.57 1.94 -9.46
CA LEU A 89 30.62 1.68 -10.53
C LEU A 89 30.13 3.01 -11.11
N LYS A 90 30.27 3.19 -12.42
CA LYS A 90 29.71 4.36 -13.11
C LYS A 90 28.21 4.15 -13.28
N ILE A 91 27.42 4.98 -12.61
CA ILE A 91 25.96 4.95 -12.66
C ILE A 91 25.49 6.32 -13.12
N ASP A 92 24.73 6.35 -14.22
CA ASP A 92 24.19 7.59 -14.75
C ASP A 92 23.00 8.08 -13.90
N ASN A 93 22.10 7.16 -13.50
CA ASN A 93 20.97 7.45 -12.63
C ASN A 93 20.85 6.43 -11.48
N PRO A 94 21.28 6.78 -10.25
CA PRO A 94 21.15 5.91 -9.08
C PRO A 94 19.72 5.46 -8.79
N ASP A 95 18.70 6.21 -9.21
CA ASP A 95 17.30 5.87 -8.94
C ASP A 95 16.87 4.56 -9.61
N GLU A 96 17.53 4.17 -10.71
CA GLU A 96 17.25 2.91 -11.43
C GLU A 96 17.66 1.67 -10.63
N LEU A 97 18.63 1.81 -9.72
CA LEU A 97 19.01 0.73 -8.81
C LEU A 97 17.95 0.46 -7.75
N PHE A 98 17.03 1.41 -7.56
CA PHE A 98 16.00 1.34 -6.57
C PHE A 98 14.66 0.93 -7.19
N ASN A 99 14.41 -0.37 -7.31
CA ASN A 99 13.12 -0.93 -7.71
C ASN A 99 12.08 -1.01 -6.55
N PRO A 100 10.93 -0.30 -6.64
CA PRO A 100 9.86 -0.32 -5.63
C PRO A 100 9.47 -1.72 -5.12
N SER A 101 9.39 -2.72 -6.00
CA SER A 101 8.91 -4.06 -5.64
C SER A 101 9.83 -4.81 -4.69
N ASP A 102 11.07 -4.34 -4.53
CA ASP A 102 12.03 -4.93 -3.60
C ASP A 102 11.67 -4.66 -2.15
N TYR A 103 11.11 -3.48 -1.86
CA TYR A 103 10.83 -3.00 -0.50
C TYR A 103 9.36 -2.69 -0.23
N LEU A 104 8.52 -2.57 -1.26
CA LEU A 104 7.07 -2.44 -1.10
C LEU A 104 6.43 -3.82 -0.88
N VAL A 105 6.63 -4.34 0.33
CA VAL A 105 6.08 -5.61 0.75
C VAL A 105 4.61 -5.47 1.13
N SER A 106 3.77 -6.24 0.44
CA SER A 106 2.36 -6.47 0.79
C SER A 106 2.24 -7.82 1.51
N PRO A 107 1.50 -7.90 2.64
CA PRO A 107 1.19 -9.18 3.28
C PRO A 107 0.51 -10.19 2.35
N PHE A 108 -0.16 -9.72 1.29
CA PHE A 108 -0.93 -10.57 0.38
C PHE A 108 -0.19 -10.96 -0.89
N ASN A 109 0.52 -10.01 -1.51
CA ASN A 109 1.25 -10.26 -2.75
C ASN A 109 2.66 -10.81 -2.52
N SER A 110 3.27 -10.48 -1.37
CA SER A 110 4.64 -10.87 -1.01
C SER A 110 4.66 -11.53 0.37
N THR A 111 3.75 -12.48 0.62
CA THR A 111 3.53 -13.10 1.93
C THR A 111 4.81 -13.68 2.55
N GLU A 112 5.68 -14.31 1.76
CA GLU A 112 6.95 -14.87 2.26
C GLU A 112 7.90 -13.77 2.76
N LYS A 113 8.10 -12.71 1.98
CA LYS A 113 8.88 -11.53 2.40
C LYS A 113 8.32 -10.94 3.69
N PHE A 114 6.99 -10.82 3.77
CA PHE A 114 6.29 -10.34 4.98
C PHE A 114 6.56 -11.26 6.18
N ILE A 115 6.42 -12.58 6.05
CA ILE A 115 6.65 -13.52 7.15
C ILE A 115 8.12 -13.53 7.59
N ASN A 116 9.06 -13.34 6.68
CA ASN A 116 10.49 -13.31 6.95
C ASN A 116 11.03 -11.95 7.43
N ASN A 117 10.16 -10.99 7.78
CA ASN A 117 10.54 -9.63 8.21
C ASN A 117 11.39 -8.88 7.17
N GLN A 118 11.19 -9.18 5.89
CA GLN A 118 11.89 -8.53 4.79
C GLN A 118 11.16 -7.25 4.36
N TYR A 119 10.77 -6.40 5.32
CA TYR A 119 10.09 -5.11 5.12
C TYR A 119 10.43 -4.15 6.26
N PHE A 120 10.15 -2.86 6.05
CA PHE A 120 10.26 -1.84 7.09
C PHE A 120 8.99 -1.00 7.17
N LEU A 121 8.66 -0.55 8.38
CA LEU A 121 7.64 0.45 8.60
C LEU A 121 8.24 1.86 8.51
N THR A 122 7.41 2.85 8.20
CA THR A 122 7.79 4.27 8.34
C THR A 122 7.90 4.66 9.81
N GLY A 123 8.56 5.78 10.09
CA GLY A 123 8.60 6.31 11.46
C GLY A 123 7.21 6.59 12.03
N GLN A 124 6.27 7.06 11.18
CA GLN A 124 4.87 7.23 11.57
C GLN A 124 4.20 5.88 11.89
N GLN A 125 4.41 4.86 11.05
CA GLN A 125 3.86 3.52 11.26
C GLN A 125 4.42 2.86 12.54
N GLU A 126 5.73 2.93 12.79
CA GLU A 126 6.34 2.44 14.04
C GLU A 126 5.76 3.17 15.26
N THR A 127 5.60 4.50 15.18
CA THR A 127 4.99 5.28 16.27
C THR A 127 3.55 4.83 16.55
N ILE A 128 2.76 4.56 15.50
CA ILE A 128 1.38 4.07 15.64
C ILE A 128 1.38 2.64 16.19
N LYS A 129 2.27 1.77 15.72
CA LYS A 129 2.46 0.41 16.24
C LYS A 129 2.74 0.44 17.74
N ASP A 130 3.72 1.21 18.19
CA ASP A 130 4.10 1.31 19.60
C ASP A 130 2.93 1.76 20.48
N LYS A 131 2.19 2.79 20.03
CA LYS A 131 0.99 3.28 20.74
C LYS A 131 -0.10 2.21 20.79
N THR A 132 -0.31 1.50 19.68
CA THR A 132 -1.30 0.43 19.57
C THR A 132 -0.96 -0.76 20.48
N LEU A 133 0.30 -1.21 20.48
CA LEU A 133 0.77 -2.28 21.36
C LEU A 133 0.63 -1.91 22.84
N LYS A 134 0.90 -0.65 23.21
CA LYS A 134 0.66 -0.17 24.58
C LYS A 134 -0.80 -0.27 24.98
N ILE A 135 -1.74 0.05 24.08
CA ILE A 135 -3.18 -0.08 24.34
C ILE A 135 -3.57 -1.55 24.51
N ILE A 136 -3.15 -2.41 23.58
CA ILE A 136 -3.43 -3.86 23.61
C ILE A 136 -2.94 -4.51 24.91
N ASN A 137 -1.77 -4.10 25.40
CA ASN A 137 -1.15 -4.66 26.60
C ASN A 137 -1.79 -4.21 27.91
N LYS A 138 -2.73 -3.23 27.91
CA LYS A 138 -3.49 -2.87 29.12
C LYS A 138 -4.43 -3.98 29.58
N GLY A 139 -4.85 -4.87 28.68
CA GLY A 139 -5.75 -5.99 29.00
C GLY A 139 -7.19 -5.57 29.31
N VAL A 140 -7.61 -4.40 28.83
CA VAL A 140 -8.98 -3.88 28.90
C VAL A 140 -9.53 -3.69 27.50
N SER A 141 -10.85 -3.73 27.35
CA SER A 141 -11.52 -3.40 26.09
C SER A 141 -11.18 -1.97 25.66
N ASP A 142 -10.79 -1.79 24.41
CA ASP A 142 -10.49 -0.48 23.84
C ASP A 142 -10.76 -0.51 22.32
N PHE A 143 -11.00 0.66 21.75
CA PHE A 143 -11.24 0.82 20.32
C PHE A 143 -10.14 1.68 19.70
N ILE A 144 -9.63 1.22 18.56
CA ILE A 144 -8.57 1.91 17.82
C ILE A 144 -9.03 2.10 16.38
N SER A 145 -8.85 3.30 15.85
CA SER A 145 -9.07 3.63 14.45
C SER A 145 -7.73 3.91 13.78
N ILE A 146 -7.48 3.26 12.63
CA ILE A 146 -6.32 3.49 11.76
C ILE A 146 -6.86 3.83 10.36
N ASN A 147 -6.84 5.12 10.02
CA ASN A 147 -7.23 5.63 8.70
C ASN A 147 -5.99 5.99 7.89
N GLY A 148 -6.05 5.86 6.57
CA GLY A 148 -5.05 6.34 5.62
C GLY A 148 -5.53 6.16 4.19
N GLY A 149 -4.96 6.91 3.25
CA GLY A 149 -5.29 6.76 1.83
C GLY A 149 -4.71 5.50 1.18
N PRO A 150 -4.92 5.30 -0.13
CA PRO A 150 -4.29 4.22 -0.89
C PRO A 150 -2.76 4.35 -0.86
N GLY A 151 -2.05 3.23 -0.73
CA GLY A 151 -0.58 3.20 -0.74
C GLY A 151 0.11 3.74 0.52
N THR A 152 -0.63 4.03 1.60
CA THR A 152 -0.07 4.44 2.91
C THR A 152 0.42 3.26 3.77
N GLY A 153 0.21 2.02 3.33
CA GLY A 153 0.66 0.82 4.02
C GLY A 153 -0.16 0.42 5.25
N LYS A 154 -1.43 0.84 5.34
CA LYS A 154 -2.36 0.44 6.42
C LYS A 154 -2.35 -1.07 6.68
N THR A 155 -2.57 -1.86 5.63
CA THR A 155 -2.62 -3.33 5.70
C THR A 155 -1.31 -3.90 6.21
N LEU A 156 -0.15 -3.36 5.80
CA LEU A 156 1.12 -3.83 6.34
C LEU A 156 1.25 -3.54 7.82
N LEU A 157 0.88 -2.32 8.26
CA LEU A 157 0.94 -1.94 9.67
C LEU A 157 0.05 -2.83 10.54
N ILE A 158 -1.21 -3.03 10.18
CA ILE A 158 -2.12 -3.83 11.02
C ILE A 158 -1.71 -5.31 11.06
N TYR A 159 -1.24 -5.86 9.93
CA TYR A 159 -0.76 -7.24 9.91
C TYR A 159 0.55 -7.35 10.68
N ASP A 160 1.46 -6.38 10.62
CA ASP A 160 2.67 -6.35 11.44
C ASP A 160 2.36 -6.31 12.95
N ILE A 161 1.39 -5.48 13.37
CA ILE A 161 0.92 -5.44 14.77
C ILE A 161 0.42 -6.82 15.20
N VAL A 162 -0.43 -7.47 14.38
CA VAL A 162 -0.92 -8.82 14.69
C VAL A 162 0.22 -9.83 14.72
N LYS A 163 1.15 -9.78 13.75
CA LYS A 163 2.32 -10.65 13.70
C LYS A 163 3.13 -10.59 14.99
N TRP A 164 3.29 -9.40 15.56
CA TRP A 164 4.06 -9.18 16.77
C TRP A 164 3.45 -9.84 18.02
N ILE A 165 2.12 -9.97 18.06
CA ILE A 165 1.42 -10.44 19.26
C ILE A 165 0.70 -11.78 19.11
N LYS A 166 0.53 -12.29 17.88
CA LYS A 166 -0.32 -13.47 17.60
C LYS A 166 0.09 -14.74 18.33
N ASP A 167 1.36 -14.85 18.74
CA ASP A 167 1.86 -16.01 19.48
C ASP A 167 1.67 -15.86 21.00
N GLN A 168 1.26 -14.67 21.47
CA GLN A 168 1.03 -14.34 22.89
C GLN A 168 -0.44 -14.07 23.21
N LYS A 169 -1.26 -13.80 22.19
CA LYS A 169 -2.65 -13.33 22.30
C LYS A 169 -3.54 -14.06 21.31
N ARG A 170 -4.79 -14.29 21.67
CA ARG A 170 -5.83 -14.82 20.78
C ARG A 170 -6.28 -13.70 19.85
N THR A 171 -5.84 -13.77 18.59
CA THR A 171 -6.09 -12.74 17.59
C THR A 171 -7.09 -13.22 16.54
N LEU A 172 -7.91 -12.30 16.03
CA LEU A 172 -8.76 -12.51 14.86
C LEU A 172 -8.64 -11.32 13.91
N ILE A 173 -8.41 -11.60 12.63
CA ILE A 173 -8.54 -10.60 11.56
C ILE A 173 -9.83 -10.89 10.78
N VAL A 174 -10.71 -9.90 10.69
CA VAL A 174 -11.90 -9.91 9.85
C VAL A 174 -11.62 -9.00 8.65
N HIS A 175 -11.46 -9.60 7.47
CA HIS A 175 -11.29 -8.86 6.23
C HIS A 175 -12.66 -8.55 5.61
N CYS A 176 -12.98 -7.27 5.46
CA CYS A 176 -14.24 -6.79 4.88
C CYS A 176 -14.19 -6.76 3.34
N GLY A 177 -13.84 -7.91 2.77
CA GLY A 177 -13.71 -8.14 1.34
C GLY A 177 -13.63 -9.63 1.04
N ASN A 178 -13.41 -9.98 -0.21
CA ASN A 178 -13.11 -11.36 -0.58
C ASN A 178 -11.71 -11.74 -0.11
N LEU A 179 -11.57 -12.92 0.50
CA LEU A 179 -10.24 -13.45 0.77
C LEU A 179 -9.53 -13.75 -0.56
N ASN A 180 -8.21 -13.60 -0.55
CA ASN A 180 -7.32 -13.80 -1.69
C ASN A 180 -6.29 -14.87 -1.33
N GLU A 181 -5.42 -15.24 -2.28
CA GLU A 181 -4.40 -16.26 -2.06
C GLU A 181 -3.45 -15.93 -0.90
N GLY A 182 -3.11 -14.65 -0.72
CA GLY A 182 -2.30 -14.19 0.40
C GLY A 182 -2.94 -14.49 1.75
N HIS A 183 -4.23 -14.22 1.89
CA HIS A 183 -5.01 -14.62 3.08
C HIS A 183 -5.00 -16.14 3.30
N VAL A 184 -5.13 -16.93 2.24
CA VAL A 184 -5.07 -18.41 2.31
C VAL A 184 -3.68 -18.87 2.77
N LYS A 185 -2.61 -18.29 2.23
CA LYS A 185 -1.23 -18.58 2.65
C LYS A 185 -1.01 -18.23 4.12
N LEU A 186 -1.47 -17.06 4.58
CA LEU A 186 -1.40 -16.66 5.99
C LEU A 186 -2.15 -17.64 6.90
N ARG A 187 -3.35 -18.10 6.51
CA ARG A 187 -4.08 -19.12 7.27
C ARG A 187 -3.32 -20.42 7.41
N ARG A 188 -2.66 -20.88 6.34
CA ARG A 188 -1.80 -22.09 6.38
C ARG A 188 -0.61 -21.93 7.34
N LEU A 189 -0.18 -20.68 7.57
CA LEU A 189 0.86 -20.32 8.54
C LEU A 189 0.31 -20.00 9.93
N GLY A 190 -0.92 -20.43 10.25
CA GLY A 190 -1.53 -20.31 11.58
C GLY A 190 -2.15 -18.95 11.88
N TRP A 191 -2.38 -18.10 10.89
CA TRP A 191 -3.11 -16.85 11.10
C TRP A 191 -4.63 -17.07 11.09
N ASN A 192 -5.32 -16.47 12.06
CA ASN A 192 -6.77 -16.49 12.13
C ASN A 192 -7.34 -15.29 11.35
N VAL A 193 -7.57 -15.48 10.05
CA VAL A 193 -8.18 -14.48 9.17
C VAL A 193 -9.52 -14.99 8.66
N ILE A 194 -10.60 -14.23 8.71
CA ILE A 194 -11.92 -14.61 8.18
C ILE A 194 -12.52 -13.53 7.29
N PRO A 195 -13.36 -13.88 6.31
CA PRO A 195 -14.14 -12.87 5.60
C PRO A 195 -15.28 -12.36 6.49
N ILE A 196 -15.70 -11.11 6.31
CA ILE A 196 -16.79 -10.49 7.08
C ILE A 196 -18.11 -11.27 7.06
N LYS A 197 -18.39 -12.01 5.98
CA LYS A 197 -19.59 -12.87 5.88
C LYS A 197 -19.63 -13.99 6.93
N SER A 198 -18.46 -14.40 7.44
CA SER A 198 -18.33 -15.45 8.47
C SER A 198 -18.29 -14.89 9.90
N PHE A 199 -18.39 -13.57 10.08
CA PHE A 199 -18.18 -12.92 11.37
C PHE A 199 -19.43 -12.91 12.29
N ARG A 200 -20.64 -13.03 11.73
CA ARG A 200 -21.93 -12.75 12.41
C ARG A 200 -22.13 -13.39 13.79
N ASN A 201 -21.55 -14.57 14.03
CA ASN A 201 -21.74 -15.37 15.25
C ASN A 201 -20.42 -15.71 15.96
N TYR A 202 -19.39 -14.89 15.81
CA TYR A 202 -18.10 -15.14 16.47
C TYR A 202 -18.19 -14.76 17.97
N ASP A 203 -17.70 -15.62 18.86
CA ASP A 203 -17.62 -15.31 20.29
C ASP A 203 -16.38 -14.44 20.59
N LEU A 204 -16.62 -13.17 20.91
CA LEU A 204 -15.55 -12.20 21.17
C LEU A 204 -14.89 -12.38 22.55
N ASN A 205 -15.54 -13.06 23.50
CA ASN A 205 -14.95 -13.34 24.82
C ASN A 205 -13.74 -14.28 24.72
N SER A 206 -13.67 -15.05 23.63
CA SER A 206 -12.57 -15.93 23.31
C SER A 206 -11.35 -15.22 22.70
N LEU A 207 -11.40 -13.89 22.51
CA LEU A 207 -10.37 -13.12 21.82
C LEU A 207 -9.77 -12.03 22.70
N ASP A 208 -8.52 -11.71 22.44
CA ASP A 208 -7.82 -10.59 23.08
C ASP A 208 -7.66 -9.40 22.11
N LEU A 209 -7.61 -9.67 20.80
CA LEU A 209 -7.56 -8.65 19.75
C LEU A 209 -8.43 -9.07 18.55
N ILE A 210 -9.25 -8.12 18.08
CA ILE A 210 -10.00 -8.22 16.83
C ILE A 210 -9.54 -7.09 15.91
N VAL A 211 -9.16 -7.42 14.69
CA VAL A 211 -8.82 -6.45 13.65
C VAL A 211 -9.85 -6.52 12.55
N ILE A 212 -10.55 -5.42 12.32
CA ILE A 212 -11.45 -5.25 11.17
C ILE A 212 -10.67 -4.52 10.08
N ASP A 213 -10.25 -5.25 9.06
CA ASP A 213 -9.59 -4.69 7.89
C ASP A 213 -10.61 -4.29 6.82
N GLU A 214 -10.35 -3.18 6.13
CA GLU A 214 -11.23 -2.58 5.13
C GLU A 214 -12.64 -2.23 5.66
N ALA A 215 -12.71 -1.75 6.90
CA ALA A 215 -13.94 -1.61 7.68
C ALA A 215 -15.00 -0.70 7.03
N GLN A 216 -14.64 0.20 6.10
CA GLN A 216 -15.60 1.00 5.35
C GLN A 216 -16.62 0.17 4.55
N ARG A 217 -16.36 -1.13 4.35
CA ARG A 217 -17.24 -2.08 3.65
C ARG A 217 -18.13 -2.91 4.59
N MET A 218 -18.09 -2.69 5.90
CA MET A 218 -19.00 -3.36 6.83
C MET A 218 -20.44 -2.88 6.64
N TYR A 219 -21.41 -3.77 6.88
CA TYR A 219 -22.80 -3.35 7.05
C TYR A 219 -23.00 -2.66 8.40
N ALA A 220 -23.82 -1.61 8.42
CA ALA A 220 -24.12 -0.84 9.63
C ALA A 220 -24.57 -1.71 10.81
N ALA A 221 -25.46 -2.69 10.58
CA ALA A 221 -25.92 -3.60 11.62
C ALA A 221 -24.82 -4.52 12.17
N GLN A 222 -23.86 -4.93 11.34
CA GLN A 222 -22.70 -5.71 11.80
C GLN A 222 -21.76 -4.86 12.65
N PHE A 223 -21.55 -3.60 12.26
CA PHE A 223 -20.77 -2.64 13.03
C PHE A 223 -21.41 -2.39 14.39
N ASP A 224 -22.71 -2.07 14.44
CA ASP A 224 -23.42 -1.75 15.68
C ASP A 224 -23.37 -2.94 16.66
N LYS A 225 -23.57 -4.17 16.16
CA LYS A 225 -23.42 -5.39 16.96
C LYS A 225 -21.99 -5.58 17.48
N LEU A 226 -20.98 -5.41 16.63
CA LEU A 226 -19.57 -5.53 17.02
C LEU A 226 -19.21 -4.58 18.16
N ILE A 227 -19.66 -3.32 18.12
CA ILE A 227 -19.35 -2.35 19.18
C ILE A 227 -19.92 -2.81 20.52
N VAL A 228 -21.18 -3.27 20.54
CA VAL A 228 -21.82 -3.79 21.75
C VAL A 228 -21.08 -5.03 22.27
N ASP A 229 -20.84 -6.01 21.41
CA ASP A 229 -20.20 -7.27 21.79
C ASP A 229 -18.74 -7.04 22.26
N ALA A 230 -17.99 -6.17 21.58
CA ALA A 230 -16.60 -5.87 21.93
C ALA A 230 -16.51 -5.11 23.27
N ALA A 231 -17.41 -4.16 23.52
CA ALA A 231 -17.46 -3.42 24.79
C ALA A 231 -17.85 -4.31 25.99
N ALA A 232 -18.63 -5.37 25.76
CA ALA A 232 -18.96 -6.37 26.76
C ALA A 232 -17.83 -7.40 26.99
N SER A 233 -16.85 -7.46 26.09
CA SER A 233 -15.70 -8.36 26.14
C SER A 233 -14.46 -7.70 26.76
N LYS A 234 -13.33 -8.42 26.83
CA LYS A 234 -12.01 -7.83 27.14
C LYS A 234 -11.14 -7.60 25.89
N ALA A 235 -11.70 -7.78 24.70
CA ALA A 235 -10.96 -7.67 23.45
C ALA A 235 -10.73 -6.20 23.08
N VAL A 236 -9.54 -5.90 22.56
CA VAL A 236 -9.28 -4.65 21.85
C VAL A 236 -9.75 -4.79 20.41
N CYS A 237 -10.41 -3.78 19.86
CA CYS A 237 -10.88 -3.77 18.48
C CYS A 237 -10.17 -2.68 17.65
N ILE A 238 -9.48 -3.09 16.59
CA ILE A 238 -8.82 -2.19 15.64
C ILE A 238 -9.65 -2.11 14.35
N PHE A 239 -10.01 -0.90 13.93
CA PHE A 239 -10.62 -0.63 12.63
C PHE A 239 -9.59 -0.03 11.68
N SER A 240 -9.34 -0.70 10.56
CA SER A 240 -8.55 -0.18 9.43
C SER A 240 -9.49 0.18 8.28
N TYR A 241 -9.43 1.41 7.78
CA TYR A 241 -10.35 1.85 6.73
C TYR A 241 -9.81 2.99 5.87
N ASP A 242 -10.47 3.18 4.72
CA ASP A 242 -10.24 4.27 3.78
C ASP A 242 -11.57 4.75 3.20
N LYS A 243 -11.98 5.99 3.54
CA LYS A 243 -13.26 6.56 3.09
C LYS A 243 -13.37 6.62 1.56
N GLN A 244 -12.27 6.86 0.88
CA GLN A 244 -12.28 7.03 -0.58
C GLN A 244 -12.46 5.68 -1.31
N GLN A 245 -12.24 4.56 -0.62
CA GLN A 245 -12.32 3.21 -1.18
C GLN A 245 -13.63 2.48 -0.82
N THR A 246 -14.76 3.19 -0.93
CA THR A 246 -16.09 2.57 -1.00
C THR A 246 -16.36 2.12 -2.44
N LEU A 247 -17.19 1.09 -2.67
CA LEU A 247 -17.50 0.56 -4.01
C LEU A 247 -18.96 0.72 -4.41
N SER A 248 -19.81 1.15 -3.48
CA SER A 248 -21.24 1.32 -3.72
C SER A 248 -21.81 2.55 -3.02
N SER A 249 -22.94 3.04 -3.52
CA SER A 249 -23.69 4.11 -2.85
C SER A 249 -24.24 3.65 -1.49
N ALA A 250 -24.52 2.34 -1.33
CA ALA A 250 -24.94 1.77 -0.05
C ALA A 250 -23.84 1.87 1.01
N GLU A 251 -22.60 1.51 0.67
CA GLU A 251 -21.43 1.71 1.56
C GLU A 251 -21.23 3.19 1.91
N THR A 252 -21.41 4.08 0.92
CA THR A 252 -21.27 5.53 1.12
C THR A 252 -22.31 6.06 2.11
N ARG A 253 -23.57 5.64 1.96
CA ARG A 253 -24.67 6.05 2.86
C ARG A 253 -24.58 5.43 4.25
N ALA A 254 -23.97 4.25 4.37
CA ALA A 254 -23.78 3.60 5.67
C ALA A 254 -22.84 4.39 6.60
N ASP A 255 -21.95 5.21 6.01
CA ASP A 255 -20.99 6.08 6.69
C ASP A 255 -20.30 5.40 7.89
N ILE A 256 -19.74 4.21 7.65
CA ILE A 256 -19.05 3.44 8.69
C ILE A 256 -17.90 4.24 9.31
N GLU A 257 -17.23 5.10 8.55
CA GLU A 257 -16.24 6.03 9.11
C GLU A 257 -16.86 6.96 10.14
N GLY A 258 -17.98 7.62 9.82
CA GLY A 258 -18.70 8.47 10.76
C GLY A 258 -19.05 7.73 12.04
N LYS A 259 -19.54 6.49 11.90
CA LYS A 259 -19.85 5.60 13.02
C LYS A 259 -18.62 5.24 13.86
N ILE A 260 -17.51 4.83 13.24
CA ILE A 260 -16.23 4.57 13.92
C ILE A 260 -15.77 5.80 14.69
N ASN A 261 -15.85 6.98 14.07
CA ASN A 261 -15.42 8.24 14.67
C ASN A 261 -16.29 8.68 15.86
N ALA A 262 -17.53 8.19 15.94
CA ALA A 262 -18.47 8.47 17.03
C ALA A 262 -18.33 7.49 18.21
N VAL A 263 -17.53 6.42 18.09
CA VAL A 263 -17.28 5.48 19.20
C VAL A 263 -16.59 6.22 20.36
N ALA A 264 -17.19 6.14 21.54
CA ALA A 264 -16.68 6.82 22.73
C ALA A 264 -15.28 6.30 23.11
N GLY A 265 -14.36 7.22 23.40
CA GLY A 265 -13.00 6.89 23.84
C GLY A 265 -12.06 6.31 22.77
N ILE A 266 -12.49 6.23 21.51
CA ILE A 266 -11.68 5.62 20.44
C ILE A 266 -10.34 6.35 20.23
N SER A 267 -9.25 5.59 20.22
CA SER A 267 -7.92 6.09 19.87
C SER A 267 -7.78 6.20 18.35
N LYS A 268 -7.59 7.42 17.82
CA LYS A 268 -7.55 7.69 16.39
C LYS A 268 -6.13 7.91 15.88
N PHE A 269 -5.75 7.17 14.84
CA PHE A 269 -4.48 7.29 14.15
C PHE A 269 -4.71 7.49 12.64
N LYS A 270 -3.97 8.43 12.05
CA LYS A 270 -4.03 8.73 10.61
C LYS A 270 -2.65 8.55 9.98
N LEU A 271 -2.60 7.74 8.93
CA LEU A 271 -1.43 7.58 8.06
C LEU A 271 -1.51 8.61 6.93
N SER A 272 -0.48 9.45 6.83
CA SER A 272 -0.36 10.51 5.81
C SER A 272 0.60 10.14 4.68
N ASP A 273 1.58 9.30 4.98
CA ASP A 273 2.73 9.11 4.11
C ASP A 273 2.43 8.04 3.06
N LYS A 274 2.27 8.47 1.81
CA LYS A 274 2.19 7.55 0.67
C LYS A 274 3.57 6.96 0.43
N ILE A 275 3.76 5.72 0.88
CA ILE A 275 5.03 5.01 0.75
C ILE A 275 5.08 4.05 -0.44
N ARG A 276 3.93 3.69 -1.01
CA ARG A 276 3.83 2.63 -2.04
C ARG A 276 3.42 3.09 -3.42
N THR A 277 3.09 4.37 -3.57
CA THR A 277 2.52 4.90 -4.80
C THR A 277 3.60 5.64 -5.56
N ASN A 278 3.88 5.21 -6.80
CA ASN A 278 4.67 6.00 -7.73
C ASN A 278 4.07 7.43 -7.80
N LYS A 279 4.90 8.45 -7.56
CA LYS A 279 4.44 9.85 -7.49
C LYS A 279 3.78 10.28 -8.80
N GLU A 280 4.34 9.88 -9.94
CA GLU A 280 3.77 10.12 -11.27
C GLU A 280 2.37 9.54 -11.36
N ILE A 281 2.21 8.24 -11.08
CA ILE A 281 0.91 7.56 -11.11
C ILE A 281 -0.08 8.22 -10.15
N SER A 282 0.34 8.56 -8.92
CA SER A 282 -0.55 9.23 -7.97
C SER A 282 -0.97 10.61 -8.43
N SER A 283 -0.12 11.38 -9.11
CA SER A 283 -0.50 12.68 -9.68
C SER A 283 -1.43 12.50 -10.87
N PHE A 284 -1.10 11.56 -11.78
CA PHE A 284 -1.95 11.21 -12.92
C PHE A 284 -3.37 10.84 -12.49
N ILE A 285 -3.53 9.97 -11.48
CA ILE A 285 -4.85 9.59 -10.96
C ILE A 285 -5.63 10.82 -10.49
N LYS A 286 -5.01 11.74 -9.75
CA LYS A 286 -5.70 12.95 -9.26
C LYS A 286 -6.20 13.81 -10.43
N LEU A 287 -5.38 13.98 -11.46
CA LEU A 287 -5.69 14.78 -12.65
C LEU A 287 -6.69 14.08 -13.58
N LEU A 288 -6.68 12.75 -13.64
CA LEU A 288 -7.66 11.95 -14.39
C LEU A 288 -9.03 11.98 -13.70
N PHE A 289 -9.08 11.91 -12.37
CA PHE A 289 -10.36 11.87 -11.65
C PHE A 289 -11.03 13.24 -11.48
N ASN A 290 -10.28 14.32 -11.64
CA ASN A 290 -10.85 15.65 -11.76
C ASN A 290 -10.10 16.47 -12.82
N ASN A 291 -10.79 16.84 -13.90
CA ASN A 291 -10.18 17.52 -15.05
C ASN A 291 -9.96 19.02 -14.85
N GLN A 292 -10.46 19.61 -13.74
CA GLN A 292 -10.28 21.00 -13.35
C GLN A 292 -9.19 21.19 -12.27
N ARG A 293 -8.57 20.10 -11.81
CA ARG A 293 -7.43 20.14 -10.88
C ARG A 293 -6.23 20.86 -11.50
N SER A 294 -5.82 21.97 -10.89
CA SER A 294 -4.61 22.74 -11.25
C SER A 294 -3.55 22.75 -10.15
N ASP A 295 -3.85 22.23 -8.95
CA ASP A 295 -2.95 22.21 -7.80
C ASP A 295 -1.97 21.02 -7.80
N VAL A 296 -2.06 20.13 -8.79
CA VAL A 296 -1.28 18.90 -8.87
C VAL A 296 -0.22 19.04 -9.95
N ILE A 297 1.05 19.01 -9.54
CA ILE A 297 2.19 18.97 -10.47
C ILE A 297 2.31 17.54 -10.99
N PHE A 298 2.35 17.41 -12.32
CA PHE A 298 2.65 16.18 -13.03
C PHE A 298 4.06 16.25 -13.60
N SER A 299 4.78 15.13 -13.53
CA SER A 299 6.08 14.95 -14.15
C SER A 299 6.06 13.59 -14.82
N ASN A 300 6.10 13.61 -16.15
CA ASN A 300 6.05 12.39 -16.96
C ASN A 300 7.39 11.65 -16.82
N CYS A 301 7.34 10.41 -16.32
CA CYS A 301 8.50 9.54 -16.20
C CYS A 301 8.30 8.21 -16.95
N GLY A 302 7.29 8.14 -17.83
CA GLY A 302 7.01 6.98 -18.68
C GLY A 302 6.34 5.81 -17.96
N ASN A 303 5.77 6.01 -16.76
CA ASN A 303 5.07 4.95 -16.04
C ASN A 303 3.57 4.90 -16.30
N VAL A 304 3.03 5.86 -17.06
CA VAL A 304 1.63 5.87 -17.48
C VAL A 304 1.56 5.80 -19.00
N ASP A 305 0.75 4.87 -19.50
CA ASP A 305 0.53 4.65 -20.94
C ASP A 305 -0.98 4.48 -21.22
N PHE A 306 -1.40 4.72 -22.46
CA PHE A 306 -2.78 4.49 -22.88
C PHE A 306 -2.91 4.11 -24.35
N ASN A 307 -3.93 3.30 -24.65
CA ASN A 307 -4.25 2.87 -26.01
C ASN A 307 -5.73 3.13 -26.28
N TYR A 308 -6.03 3.68 -27.46
CA TYR A 308 -7.38 4.00 -27.89
C TYR A 308 -7.88 2.99 -28.92
N PHE A 309 -9.12 2.54 -28.73
CA PHE A 309 -9.78 1.56 -29.58
C PHE A 309 -11.20 2.01 -29.93
N THR A 310 -11.70 1.57 -31.08
CA THR A 310 -13.10 1.75 -31.50
C THR A 310 -13.82 0.42 -31.75
N ASP A 311 -13.09 -0.70 -31.80
CA ASP A 311 -13.63 -2.03 -32.05
C ASP A 311 -13.46 -2.94 -30.82
N LEU A 312 -14.56 -3.56 -30.38
CA LEU A 312 -14.59 -4.41 -29.18
C LEU A 312 -13.83 -5.72 -29.37
N THR A 313 -13.80 -6.27 -30.58
CA THR A 313 -13.09 -7.54 -30.86
C THR A 313 -11.59 -7.35 -30.68
N THR A 314 -11.07 -6.26 -31.22
CA THR A 314 -9.66 -5.85 -31.08
C THR A 314 -9.30 -5.60 -29.61
N VAL A 315 -10.19 -4.96 -28.84
CA VAL A 315 -9.97 -4.75 -27.40
C VAL A 315 -9.83 -6.08 -26.65
N LYS A 316 -10.70 -7.06 -26.90
CA LYS A 316 -10.60 -8.37 -26.23
C LYS A 316 -9.28 -9.07 -26.53
N ASN A 317 -8.88 -9.09 -27.80
CA ASN A 317 -7.61 -9.66 -28.22
C ASN A 317 -6.43 -8.93 -27.56
N TYR A 318 -6.50 -7.59 -27.47
CA TYR A 318 -5.46 -6.78 -26.82
C TYR A 318 -5.38 -7.05 -25.31
N ILE A 319 -6.51 -7.15 -24.62
CA ILE A 319 -6.58 -7.50 -23.20
C ILE A 319 -5.87 -8.84 -22.94
N GLN A 320 -6.16 -9.86 -23.76
CA GLN A 320 -5.52 -11.17 -23.63
C GLN A 320 -4.01 -11.09 -23.90
N LEU A 321 -3.60 -10.37 -24.94
CA LEU A 321 -2.20 -10.15 -25.30
C LEU A 321 -1.42 -9.56 -24.12
N ILE A 322 -1.87 -8.41 -23.58
CA ILE A 322 -1.12 -7.75 -22.49
C ILE A 322 -1.17 -8.56 -21.19
N SER A 323 -2.23 -9.32 -20.96
CA SER A 323 -2.30 -10.20 -19.79
C SER A 323 -1.23 -11.28 -19.85
N ASN A 324 -0.97 -11.82 -21.05
CA ASN A 324 0.12 -12.76 -21.29
C ASN A 324 1.51 -12.10 -21.18
N ASP A 325 1.61 -10.79 -21.48
CA ASP A 325 2.83 -9.99 -21.30
C ASP A 325 3.04 -9.53 -19.83
N GLY A 326 2.30 -10.11 -18.88
CA GLY A 326 2.48 -9.86 -17.45
C GLY A 326 1.81 -8.60 -16.92
N TRP A 327 0.83 -8.05 -17.64
CA TRP A 327 -0.07 -7.02 -17.09
C TRP A 327 -1.21 -7.67 -16.30
N GLU A 328 -1.52 -7.11 -15.14
CA GLU A 328 -2.75 -7.45 -14.43
C GLU A 328 -3.88 -6.56 -14.98
N VAL A 329 -4.69 -7.11 -15.89
CA VAL A 329 -5.86 -6.40 -16.42
C VAL A 329 -7.01 -6.52 -15.42
N LEU A 330 -7.42 -5.38 -14.85
CA LEU A 330 -8.45 -5.33 -13.80
C LEU A 330 -9.78 -4.85 -14.36
N ARG A 331 -10.80 -5.71 -14.26
CA ARG A 331 -12.16 -5.38 -14.71
C ARG A 331 -13.00 -4.78 -13.58
N LEU A 332 -14.07 -4.09 -13.96
CA LEU A 332 -15.11 -3.67 -13.04
C LEU A 332 -15.89 -4.91 -12.56
N THR A 333 -16.48 -4.82 -11.36
CA THR A 333 -17.29 -5.93 -10.84
C THR A 333 -18.69 -5.86 -11.44
N PRO A 334 -19.16 -6.92 -12.11
CA PRO A 334 -20.49 -6.94 -12.69
C PRO A 334 -21.56 -7.08 -11.62
N SER A 335 -22.75 -6.60 -11.95
CA SER A 335 -23.98 -6.93 -11.25
C SER A 335 -24.26 -8.44 -11.31
N LEU A 336 -24.85 -8.97 -10.24
CA LEU A 336 -25.38 -10.34 -10.22
C LEU A 336 -26.81 -10.44 -10.79
N HIS A 337 -27.42 -9.30 -11.13
CA HIS A 337 -28.85 -9.19 -11.43
C HIS A 337 -29.15 -8.78 -12.87
N SER A 338 -28.24 -8.06 -13.51
CA SER A 338 -28.48 -7.48 -14.84
C SER A 338 -27.16 -7.30 -15.59
N PRO A 339 -27.12 -7.56 -16.90
CA PRO A 339 -25.92 -7.29 -17.69
C PRO A 339 -25.61 -5.79 -17.74
N GLU A 340 -24.33 -5.44 -17.62
CA GLU A 340 -23.79 -4.08 -17.66
C GLU A 340 -22.82 -3.92 -18.84
N HIS A 341 -22.68 -2.71 -19.38
CA HIS A 341 -21.88 -2.48 -20.60
C HIS A 341 -20.43 -2.93 -20.47
N HIS A 342 -19.85 -2.74 -19.29
CA HIS A 342 -18.45 -3.08 -19.04
C HIS A 342 -18.16 -4.59 -19.10
N GLU A 343 -19.19 -5.43 -19.04
CA GLU A 343 -19.05 -6.88 -19.20
C GLU A 343 -18.72 -7.27 -20.65
N SER A 344 -19.19 -6.48 -21.62
CA SER A 344 -19.13 -6.80 -23.05
C SER A 344 -17.71 -6.94 -23.59
N TYR A 345 -16.74 -6.24 -23.01
CA TYR A 345 -15.32 -6.26 -23.36
C TYR A 345 -14.43 -6.92 -22.30
N SER A 346 -14.99 -7.26 -21.13
CA SER A 346 -14.20 -7.82 -20.04
C SER A 346 -13.80 -9.26 -20.34
N ASP A 347 -12.59 -9.63 -19.95
CA ASP A 347 -12.21 -11.03 -19.84
C ASP A 347 -12.72 -11.57 -18.49
N VAL A 348 -13.49 -12.65 -18.53
CA VAL A 348 -14.10 -13.27 -17.35
C VAL A 348 -13.03 -13.78 -16.37
N TYR A 349 -11.85 -14.15 -16.88
CA TYR A 349 -10.72 -14.62 -16.08
C TYR A 349 -9.94 -13.49 -15.39
N SER A 350 -10.11 -12.23 -15.85
CA SER A 350 -9.52 -11.07 -15.18
C SER A 350 -10.10 -10.87 -13.78
N LYS A 351 -9.23 -10.51 -12.83
CA LYS A 351 -9.65 -10.14 -11.48
C LYS A 351 -10.53 -8.89 -11.52
N ASN A 352 -11.60 -8.90 -10.74
CA ASN A 352 -12.52 -7.76 -10.60
C ASN A 352 -12.17 -6.88 -9.39
N SER A 353 -12.78 -5.70 -9.33
CA SER A 353 -12.54 -4.70 -8.26
C SER A 353 -12.71 -5.22 -6.83
N HIS A 354 -13.63 -6.16 -6.59
CA HIS A 354 -13.83 -6.75 -5.26
C HIS A 354 -12.80 -7.84 -4.93
N ALA A 355 -12.26 -8.53 -5.94
CA ALA A 355 -11.24 -9.57 -5.75
C ALA A 355 -9.86 -8.99 -5.42
N VAL A 356 -9.56 -7.77 -5.86
CA VAL A 356 -8.25 -7.13 -5.69
C VAL A 356 -8.12 -6.24 -4.45
N ILE A 357 -9.13 -6.21 -3.59
CA ILE A 357 -9.10 -5.43 -2.34
C ILE A 357 -7.87 -5.84 -1.51
N GLY A 358 -7.14 -4.83 -1.04
CA GLY A 358 -5.91 -4.98 -0.26
C GLY A 358 -4.69 -5.50 -1.04
N GLN A 359 -4.83 -5.89 -2.31
CA GLN A 359 -3.72 -6.35 -3.16
C GLN A 359 -3.05 -5.17 -3.86
N GLU A 360 -1.86 -5.38 -4.43
CA GLU A 360 -1.07 -4.43 -5.24
C GLU A 360 -0.30 -5.19 -6.34
N PHE A 361 -0.15 -4.58 -7.53
CA PHE A 361 0.49 -5.21 -8.70
C PHE A 361 1.48 -4.26 -9.38
N ASP A 362 2.52 -4.80 -10.00
CA ASP A 362 3.54 -3.99 -10.67
C ASP A 362 2.97 -3.24 -11.88
N ASN A 363 2.32 -3.98 -12.77
CA ASN A 363 1.75 -3.46 -14.01
C ASN A 363 0.24 -3.67 -13.98
N VAL A 364 -0.53 -2.59 -14.01
CA VAL A 364 -2.00 -2.64 -13.98
C VAL A 364 -2.56 -2.02 -15.25
N ALA A 365 -3.46 -2.73 -15.90
CA ALA A 365 -4.25 -2.19 -16.99
C ALA A 365 -5.72 -2.11 -16.60
N VAL A 366 -6.40 -1.02 -16.97
CA VAL A 366 -7.84 -0.84 -16.75
C VAL A 366 -8.50 -0.34 -18.02
N VAL A 367 -9.79 -0.64 -18.18
CA VAL A 367 -10.59 -0.21 -19.33
C VAL A 367 -11.47 0.97 -18.95
N MET A 368 -11.45 2.02 -19.78
CA MET A 368 -12.37 3.16 -19.72
C MET A 368 -13.18 3.21 -21.02
N ASP A 369 -14.43 2.81 -20.95
CA ASP A 369 -15.34 2.79 -22.09
C ASP A 369 -15.96 4.17 -22.39
N GLN A 370 -16.86 4.19 -23.38
CA GLN A 370 -17.56 5.38 -23.86
C GLN A 370 -18.50 6.03 -22.82
N TYR A 371 -18.82 5.35 -21.72
CA TYR A 371 -19.74 5.86 -20.70
C TYR A 371 -19.04 6.66 -19.59
N PHE A 372 -17.70 6.63 -19.52
CA PHE A 372 -16.97 7.55 -18.65
C PHE A 372 -17.04 8.98 -19.20
N SER A 373 -17.25 9.97 -18.33
CA SER A 373 -17.28 11.38 -18.70
C SER A 373 -16.89 12.26 -17.52
N TYR A 374 -17.02 13.59 -17.65
CA TYR A 374 -16.80 14.54 -16.57
C TYR A 374 -18.07 15.37 -16.36
N ASP A 375 -18.41 15.64 -15.09
CA ASP A 375 -19.46 16.58 -14.74
C ASP A 375 -18.99 18.05 -14.84
N ASP A 376 -19.90 18.98 -14.55
CA ASP A 376 -19.63 20.43 -14.61
C ASP A 376 -18.56 20.90 -13.62
N LEU A 377 -18.34 20.14 -12.53
CA LEU A 377 -17.29 20.38 -11.54
C LEU A 377 -15.98 19.66 -11.91
N GLY A 378 -15.94 19.08 -13.10
CA GLY A 378 -14.81 18.36 -13.65
C GLY A 378 -14.57 17.00 -13.03
N SER A 379 -15.46 16.46 -12.20
CA SER A 379 -15.29 15.15 -11.58
C SER A 379 -15.62 14.03 -12.56
N LEU A 380 -14.82 12.97 -12.56
CA LEU A 380 -15.08 11.80 -13.40
C LEU A 380 -16.39 11.13 -12.98
N ILE A 381 -17.26 10.86 -13.95
CA ILE A 381 -18.57 10.23 -13.78
C ILE A 381 -18.73 9.04 -14.75
N TYR A 382 -19.74 8.20 -14.50
CA TYR A 382 -20.14 7.11 -15.40
C TYR A 382 -21.61 7.27 -15.79
N GLN A 383 -21.87 7.47 -17.09
CA GLN A 383 -23.17 7.82 -17.66
C GLN A 383 -23.97 6.58 -18.09
N SER A 384 -23.87 5.49 -17.33
CA SER A 384 -24.72 4.33 -17.50
C SER A 384 -25.07 3.72 -16.15
N ARG A 385 -26.19 3.02 -16.10
CA ARG A 385 -26.69 2.41 -14.87
C ARG A 385 -25.85 1.19 -14.53
N THR A 386 -25.26 1.22 -13.35
CA THR A 386 -24.54 0.08 -12.77
C THR A 386 -24.98 -0.15 -11.32
N TYR A 387 -24.87 -1.38 -10.85
CA TYR A 387 -25.17 -1.76 -9.47
C TYR A 387 -24.12 -1.21 -8.51
N TYR A 388 -22.85 -1.39 -8.85
CA TYR A 388 -21.71 -0.78 -8.15
C TYR A 388 -21.32 0.55 -8.79
N ASP A 389 -20.63 1.40 -8.04
CA ASP A 389 -20.16 2.69 -8.54
C ASP A 389 -18.92 2.48 -9.42
N SER A 390 -19.09 2.61 -10.75
CA SER A 390 -18.04 2.37 -11.74
C SER A 390 -16.81 3.25 -11.57
N VAL A 391 -16.99 4.51 -11.16
CA VAL A 391 -15.89 5.46 -10.95
C VAL A 391 -15.09 5.04 -9.72
N LYS A 392 -15.78 4.65 -8.63
CA LYS A 392 -15.10 4.15 -7.43
C LYS A 392 -14.41 2.81 -7.64
N MET A 393 -15.02 1.90 -8.41
CA MET A 393 -14.38 0.65 -8.84
C MET A 393 -13.13 0.91 -9.68
N LEU A 394 -13.18 1.87 -10.61
CA LEU A 394 -12.01 2.30 -11.37
C LEU A 394 -10.92 2.86 -10.44
N PHE A 395 -11.28 3.71 -9.48
CA PHE A 395 -10.35 4.25 -8.50
C PHE A 395 -9.68 3.13 -7.68
N GLN A 396 -10.48 2.17 -7.23
CA GLN A 396 -9.99 0.99 -6.51
C GLN A 396 -8.97 0.21 -7.36
N ASN A 397 -9.26 -0.03 -8.64
CA ASN A 397 -8.41 -0.77 -9.56
C ASN A 397 -7.10 -0.03 -9.87
N ILE A 398 -7.18 1.24 -10.28
CA ILE A 398 -5.99 2.01 -10.67
C ILE A 398 -5.04 2.22 -9.48
N THR A 399 -5.57 2.38 -8.26
CA THR A 399 -4.75 2.53 -7.05
C THR A 399 -4.02 1.25 -6.62
N ARG A 400 -4.20 0.12 -7.32
CA ARG A 400 -3.42 -1.11 -7.13
C ARG A 400 -2.03 -1.06 -7.76
N THR A 401 -1.75 -0.07 -8.59
CA THR A 401 -0.55 0.00 -9.41
C THR A 401 0.69 0.41 -8.61
N ARG A 402 1.77 -0.37 -8.71
CA ARG A 402 3.08 -0.05 -8.10
C ARG A 402 4.05 0.60 -9.08
N LYS A 403 4.15 0.09 -10.32
CA LYS A 403 5.14 0.53 -11.31
C LYS A 403 4.52 1.22 -12.49
N ARG A 404 3.69 0.53 -13.28
CA ARG A 404 3.16 1.04 -14.55
C ARG A 404 1.65 0.92 -14.65
N LEU A 405 1.01 2.00 -15.08
CA LEU A 405 -0.42 2.07 -15.31
C LEU A 405 -0.70 2.14 -16.81
N LYS A 406 -1.63 1.33 -17.30
CA LYS A 406 -2.13 1.38 -18.68
C LYS A 406 -3.64 1.63 -18.71
N LEU A 407 -4.08 2.60 -19.50
CA LEU A 407 -5.51 2.80 -19.79
C LEU A 407 -5.85 2.26 -21.18
N ILE A 408 -6.87 1.41 -21.25
CA ILE A 408 -7.48 0.94 -22.50
C ILE A 408 -8.76 1.76 -22.70
N ILE A 409 -8.74 2.70 -23.64
CA ILE A 409 -9.82 3.65 -23.87
C ILE A 409 -10.67 3.16 -25.04
N ILE A 410 -11.97 2.97 -24.84
CA ILE A 410 -12.88 2.47 -25.89
C ILE A 410 -13.85 3.59 -26.28
N GLY A 411 -13.73 4.08 -27.51
CA GLY A 411 -14.69 5.04 -28.10
C GLY A 411 -14.79 6.39 -27.39
N ASN A 412 -13.95 6.66 -26.38
CA ASN A 412 -14.07 7.82 -25.52
C ASN A 412 -13.02 8.91 -25.83
N LYS A 413 -13.37 9.82 -26.74
CA LYS A 413 -12.49 10.93 -27.13
C LYS A 413 -12.24 11.91 -25.98
N GLN A 414 -13.22 12.14 -25.10
CA GLN A 414 -13.08 13.07 -23.98
C GLN A 414 -12.01 12.59 -22.99
N VAL A 415 -12.05 11.31 -22.62
CA VAL A 415 -11.03 10.70 -21.76
C VAL A 415 -9.67 10.65 -22.45
N LEU A 416 -9.61 10.32 -23.75
CA LEU A 416 -8.37 10.34 -24.52
C LEU A 416 -7.72 11.73 -24.52
N SER A 417 -8.48 12.77 -24.87
CA SER A 417 -7.99 14.16 -24.86
C SER A 417 -7.52 14.58 -23.47
N ARG A 418 -8.21 14.14 -22.40
CA ARG A 418 -7.73 14.39 -21.05
C ARG A 418 -6.39 13.70 -20.77
N CYS A 419 -6.24 12.44 -21.14
CA CYS A 419 -4.98 11.71 -20.93
C CYS A 419 -3.81 12.38 -21.67
N LEU A 420 -4.02 12.79 -22.92
CA LEU A 420 -3.04 13.56 -23.70
C LEU A 420 -2.66 14.86 -22.98
N SER A 421 -3.64 15.66 -22.57
CA SER A 421 -3.41 16.95 -21.87
C SER A 421 -2.69 16.84 -20.52
N ILE A 422 -2.65 15.65 -19.91
CA ILE A 422 -1.91 15.42 -18.67
C ILE A 422 -0.45 15.07 -18.97
N LEU A 423 -0.19 14.37 -20.09
CA LEU A 423 1.15 13.93 -20.46
C LEU A 423 1.95 14.96 -21.28
N ASP A 424 1.23 15.88 -21.94
CA ASP A 424 1.77 17.09 -22.58
C ASP A 424 2.28 18.08 -21.51
#